data_AF-A0A1E5VQF0-F1
#
_entry.id   AF-A0A1E5VQF0-F1
#
_cell.length_a   1.000
_cell.length_b   1.000
_cell.length_c   1.000
_cell.angle_alpha   90.00
_cell.angle_beta   90.00
_cell.angle_gamma   90.00
#
_symmetry.space_group_name_H-M   'P 1'
#
loop_
_entity.id
_entity.type
_entity.pdbx_description
1 polymer ?
#
loop_
_entity_poly.entity_id
_entity_poly.type
_entity_poly.pdbx_seq_one_letter_code
_entity_poly.pdbx_strand_id
1 'polypeptide(L)'
;MSTALSSHCAPAFSVRAAPAPAPAPATVAMPATAKSAARGARLHAQATYNMKLITPEGEVELQVPDNVYILDQAEEEGIDVPYSCRAGSCSSCAGKVVSGSVDQSDQSFLDDDQVTSGWVLTYHTYPIFDLVIETHKEEELTA
;
A
#
# COMPACT_ATOMS: atom_id res chain seq x y z
N MET A 1 67.87 35.05 5.46
CA MET A 1 68.45 33.70 5.31
C MET A 1 67.29 32.73 5.09
N SER A 2 67.32 31.98 3.97
CA SER A 2 66.46 30.83 3.59
C SER A 2 64.98 31.12 3.24
N THR A 3 64.51 31.05 1.97
CA THR A 3 64.16 29.88 1.10
C THR A 3 62.94 29.09 1.64
N ALA A 4 61.92 28.61 0.90
CA ALA A 4 61.63 28.33 -0.52
C ALA A 4 60.08 28.20 -0.72
N LEU A 5 59.50 28.68 -1.83
CA LEU A 5 58.87 27.94 -2.96
C LEU A 5 57.93 26.74 -2.66
N SER A 6 56.68 26.82 -3.14
CA SER A 6 56.09 25.90 -4.13
C SER A 6 54.63 26.31 -4.41
N SER A 7 54.28 26.80 -5.60
CA SER A 7 54.09 26.07 -6.87
C SER A 7 52.60 25.80 -7.12
N HIS A 8 51.93 26.73 -7.80
CA HIS A 8 50.71 26.44 -8.56
C HIS A 8 51.02 26.79 -10.01
N CYS A 9 51.37 25.76 -10.78
CA CYS A 9 51.63 25.85 -12.21
C CYS A 9 50.34 25.53 -12.99
N ALA A 10 50.13 26.30 -14.05
CA ALA A 10 49.03 26.36 -15.01
C ALA A 10 48.91 25.07 -15.87
N PRO A 11 48.23 25.03 -17.06
CA PRO A 11 47.30 25.97 -17.70
C PRO A 11 46.02 25.31 -18.25
N ALA A 12 45.06 26.17 -18.62
CA ALA A 12 43.89 25.80 -19.42
C ALA A 12 44.34 25.37 -20.83
N PHE A 13 44.17 24.08 -21.13
CA PHE A 13 44.47 23.50 -22.44
C PHE A 13 43.26 23.67 -23.36
N SER A 14 43.39 24.60 -24.30
CA SER A 14 42.46 24.81 -25.40
C SER A 14 42.69 23.73 -26.46
N VAL A 15 41.63 23.00 -26.84
CA VAL A 15 41.66 22.09 -27.99
C VAL A 15 40.50 22.44 -28.91
N ARG A 16 40.85 22.66 -30.17
CA ARG A 16 40.00 23.10 -31.28
C ARG A 16 39.68 21.90 -32.19
N ALA A 17 38.60 22.06 -32.96
CA ALA A 17 38.15 21.30 -34.15
C ALA A 17 37.05 20.25 -33.85
N ALA A 18 36.06 19.99 -34.69
CA ALA A 18 35.82 20.25 -36.11
C ALA A 18 34.29 20.10 -36.43
N PRO A 19 33.83 20.19 -37.70
CA PRO A 19 32.46 20.60 -38.08
C PRO A 19 31.40 19.48 -38.06
N ALA A 20 30.14 19.90 -37.92
CA ALA A 20 28.95 19.06 -37.92
C ALA A 20 28.54 18.57 -39.33
N PRO A 21 28.16 17.28 -39.49
CA PRO A 21 27.42 16.82 -40.66
C PRO A 21 25.91 16.63 -40.37
N ALA A 22 25.12 17.12 -41.35
CA ALA A 22 23.74 16.87 -41.80
C ALA A 22 22.67 16.13 -40.94
N PRO A 23 21.38 16.53 -41.04
CA PRO A 23 20.25 15.80 -40.47
C PRO A 23 19.79 14.62 -41.34
N ALA A 24 19.51 13.47 -40.71
CA ALA A 24 18.83 12.34 -41.33
C ALA A 24 17.30 12.45 -41.17
N PRO A 25 16.49 12.05 -42.16
CA PRO A 25 15.04 12.15 -42.11
C PRO A 25 14.41 11.01 -41.29
N ALA A 26 13.38 11.36 -40.52
CA ALA A 26 12.45 10.46 -39.88
C ALA A 26 11.76 9.56 -40.92
N THR A 27 11.84 8.24 -40.74
CA THR A 27 11.03 7.27 -41.48
C THR A 27 10.29 6.35 -40.50
N VAL A 28 9.09 6.81 -40.16
CA VAL A 28 7.80 6.10 -40.17
C VAL A 28 7.78 4.56 -40.00
N ALA A 29 7.08 4.17 -38.93
CA ALA A 29 6.21 3.01 -38.72
C ALA A 29 6.76 1.57 -38.75
N MET A 30 6.78 0.97 -37.55
CA MET A 30 6.64 -0.47 -37.33
C MET A 30 5.15 -0.79 -37.12
N PRO A 31 4.57 -1.84 -37.76
CA PRO A 31 3.29 -2.38 -37.32
C PRO A 31 3.56 -3.30 -36.13
N ALA A 32 3.33 -2.80 -34.91
CA ALA A 32 3.23 -3.66 -33.74
C ALA A 32 1.94 -4.47 -33.87
N THR A 33 2.05 -5.69 -34.42
CA THR A 33 1.06 -6.74 -34.18
C THR A 33 1.20 -7.19 -32.74
N ALA A 34 0.69 -6.38 -31.82
CA ALA A 34 0.43 -6.80 -30.46
C ALA A 34 -0.75 -7.79 -30.50
N LYS A 35 -0.40 -9.06 -30.66
CA LYS A 35 -1.32 -10.19 -30.49
C LYS A 35 -1.76 -10.15 -29.03
N SER A 36 -2.92 -9.54 -28.80
CA SER A 36 -3.56 -9.39 -27.49
C SER A 36 -3.60 -10.75 -26.80
N ALA A 37 -2.76 -10.92 -25.79
CA ALA A 37 -2.86 -12.01 -24.85
C ALA A 37 -4.05 -11.68 -23.93
N ALA A 38 -5.26 -11.97 -24.41
CA ALA A 38 -6.41 -12.12 -23.54
C ALA A 38 -6.19 -13.38 -22.68
N ARG A 39 -5.31 -13.27 -21.69
CA ARG A 39 -5.37 -14.16 -20.52
C ARG A 39 -6.62 -13.75 -19.78
N GLY A 40 -7.57 -14.67 -19.70
CA GLY A 40 -8.87 -14.46 -19.10
C GLY A 40 -8.76 -13.75 -17.77
N ALA A 41 -9.14 -12.48 -17.76
CA ALA A 41 -9.63 -11.84 -16.56
C ALA A 41 -10.91 -12.59 -16.20
N ARG A 42 -10.82 -13.50 -15.23
CA ARG A 42 -12.01 -13.84 -14.45
C ARG A 42 -12.45 -12.51 -13.87
N LEU A 43 -13.54 -11.96 -14.38
CA LEU A 43 -14.27 -10.87 -13.76
C LEU A 43 -14.73 -11.43 -12.41
N HIS A 44 -13.90 -11.31 -11.37
CA HIS A 44 -14.38 -11.40 -10.01
C HIS A 44 -15.36 -10.23 -9.90
N ALA A 45 -16.66 -10.56 -9.85
CA ALA A 45 -17.68 -9.57 -9.55
C ALA A 45 -17.30 -8.97 -8.20
N GLN A 46 -16.91 -7.69 -8.19
CA GLN A 46 -16.59 -6.98 -6.96
C GLN A 46 -17.84 -7.00 -6.09
N ALA A 47 -17.76 -7.73 -4.98
CA ALA A 47 -18.83 -7.75 -3.99
C ALA A 47 -18.56 -6.63 -3.02
N THR A 48 -19.55 -5.79 -2.77
CA THR A 48 -19.47 -4.76 -1.74
C THR A 48 -20.27 -5.21 -0.54
N TYR A 49 -19.66 -5.15 0.64
CA TYR A 49 -20.28 -5.55 1.89
C TYR A 49 -20.51 -4.34 2.79
N ASN A 50 -21.60 -4.36 3.55
CA ASN A 50 -21.88 -3.35 4.55
C ASN A 50 -21.12 -3.69 5.82
N MET A 51 -20.27 -2.78 6.24
CA MET A 51 -19.49 -2.93 7.43
C MET A 51 -19.88 -1.87 8.45
N LYS A 52 -19.95 -2.24 9.73
CA LYS A 52 -20.06 -1.28 10.83
C LYS A 52 -18.80 -1.28 11.69
N LEU A 53 -18.19 -0.12 11.87
CA LEU A 53 -17.09 0.12 12.78
C LEU A 53 -17.65 0.76 14.05
N ILE A 54 -17.48 0.07 15.18
CA ILE A 54 -17.77 0.64 16.49
C ILE A 54 -16.47 1.29 16.98
N THR A 55 -16.41 2.62 16.92
CA THR A 55 -15.30 3.42 17.45
C THR A 55 -15.72 4.00 18.81
N PRO A 56 -14.77 4.42 19.66
CA PRO A 56 -15.10 5.12 20.91
C PRO A 56 -15.84 6.45 20.67
N GLU A 57 -15.79 7.00 19.46
CA GLU A 57 -16.46 8.25 19.08
C GLU A 57 -17.89 8.01 18.56
N GLY A 58 -18.18 6.81 18.02
CA GLY A 58 -19.50 6.43 17.56
C GLY A 58 -19.51 5.19 16.67
N GLU A 59 -20.70 4.74 16.30
CA GLU A 59 -20.88 3.69 15.29
C GLU A 59 -20.89 4.31 13.90
N VAL A 60 -20.04 3.83 13.01
CA VAL A 60 -19.94 4.28 11.61
C VAL A 60 -20.22 3.12 10.67
N GLU A 61 -21.04 3.36 9.66
CA GLU A 61 -21.35 2.37 8.62
C GLU A 61 -20.64 2.77 7.32
N LEU A 62 -19.93 1.82 6.72
CA LEU A 62 -19.20 2.00 5.45
C LEU A 62 -19.44 0.82 4.51
N GLN A 63 -19.19 1.04 3.22
CA GLN A 63 -19.34 0.01 2.20
C GLN A 63 -17.98 -0.39 1.66
N VAL A 64 -17.54 -1.60 2.00
CA VAL A 64 -16.19 -2.08 1.67
C VAL A 64 -16.25 -3.11 0.56
N PRO A 65 -15.55 -2.90 -0.56
CA PRO A 65 -15.35 -3.92 -1.58
C PRO A 65 -14.54 -5.12 -1.05
N ASP A 66 -14.85 -6.32 -1.52
CA ASP A 66 -14.17 -7.58 -1.18
C ASP A 66 -12.70 -7.64 -1.62
N ASN A 67 -12.28 -6.73 -2.49
CA ASN A 67 -10.93 -6.62 -3.03
C ASN A 67 -10.12 -5.44 -2.47
N VAL A 68 -10.63 -4.75 -1.45
CA VAL A 68 -9.99 -3.59 -0.81
C VAL A 68 -9.82 -3.85 0.68
N TYR A 69 -8.71 -3.39 1.27
CA TYR A 69 -8.52 -3.49 2.71
C TYR A 69 -9.50 -2.59 3.44
N ILE A 70 -10.03 -3.08 4.56
CA ILE A 70 -10.96 -2.33 5.41
C ILE A 70 -10.36 -0.97 5.83
N LEU A 71 -9.07 -0.93 6.19
CA LEU A 71 -8.42 0.33 6.56
C LEU A 71 -8.44 1.34 5.40
N ASP A 72 -8.07 0.91 4.19
CA ASP A 72 -7.97 1.81 3.03
C ASP A 72 -9.34 2.43 2.72
N GLN A 73 -10.40 1.62 2.72
CA GLN A 73 -11.76 2.13 2.51
C GLN A 73 -12.20 3.08 3.64
N ALA A 74 -11.89 2.74 4.90
CA ALA A 74 -12.20 3.60 6.04
C ALA A 74 -11.49 4.96 5.94
N GLU A 75 -10.22 4.99 5.51
CA GLU A 75 -9.48 6.24 5.27
C GLU A 75 -10.08 7.06 4.11
N GLU A 76 -10.52 6.41 3.03
CA GLU A 76 -11.20 7.09 1.91
C GLU A 76 -12.53 7.73 2.34
N GLU A 77 -13.25 7.10 3.26
CA GLU A 77 -14.48 7.64 3.85
C GLU A 77 -14.23 8.66 4.98
N GLY A 78 -12.96 8.87 5.36
CA GLY A 78 -12.55 9.81 6.40
C GLY A 78 -12.85 9.33 7.82
N ILE A 79 -12.92 8.02 8.01
CA ILE A 79 -13.12 7.37 9.31
C ILE A 79 -11.75 7.17 9.96
N ASP A 80 -11.58 7.70 11.17
CA ASP A 80 -10.34 7.50 11.93
C ASP A 80 -10.34 6.11 12.57
N VAL A 81 -9.34 5.32 12.23
CA VAL A 81 -9.13 3.97 12.75
C VAL A 81 -7.67 3.85 13.19
N PRO A 82 -7.38 3.17 14.31
CA PRO A 82 -6.05 3.17 14.86
C PRO A 82 -5.14 2.28 14.00
N TYR A 83 -4.03 2.84 13.52
CA TYR A 83 -2.99 2.12 12.82
C TYR A 83 -1.61 2.71 13.12
N SER A 84 -0.56 1.90 12.90
CA SER A 84 0.82 2.36 13.08
C SER A 84 1.74 1.80 12.00
N CYS A 85 2.01 0.49 12.03
CA CYS A 85 3.06 -0.13 11.24
C CYS A 85 2.77 -0.18 9.74
N ARG A 86 1.49 -0.20 9.35
CA ARG A 86 1.06 -0.47 7.97
C ARG A 86 1.82 -1.64 7.29
N ALA A 87 2.18 -2.65 8.07
CA ALA A 87 2.90 -3.82 7.59
C ALA A 87 2.36 -5.14 8.17
N GLY A 88 1.28 -5.08 8.96
CA GLY A 88 0.69 -6.28 9.58
C GLY A 88 1.55 -6.90 10.68
N SER A 89 2.47 -6.13 11.28
CA SER A 89 3.41 -6.60 12.32
C SER A 89 3.22 -5.91 13.68
N CYS A 90 2.07 -5.28 13.90
CA CYS A 90 1.77 -4.55 15.13
C CYS A 90 0.33 -4.77 15.59
N SER A 91 0.10 -4.66 16.90
CA SER A 91 -1.20 -4.77 17.57
C SER A 91 -2.05 -3.50 17.51
N SER A 92 -1.53 -2.38 17.01
CA SER A 92 -2.22 -1.08 17.10
C SER A 92 -3.53 -1.02 16.31
N CYS A 93 -3.69 -1.89 15.32
CA CYS A 93 -4.91 -2.05 14.53
C CYS A 93 -5.81 -3.19 15.03
N ALA A 94 -5.61 -3.65 16.26
CA ALA A 94 -6.42 -4.70 16.84
C ALA A 94 -7.87 -4.25 17.04
N GLY A 95 -8.77 -5.08 16.52
CA GLY A 95 -10.19 -5.00 16.72
C GLY A 95 -10.77 -6.37 17.05
N LYS A 96 -12.08 -6.39 17.29
CA LYS A 96 -12.83 -7.60 17.62
C LYS A 96 -14.06 -7.70 16.72
N VAL A 97 -14.22 -8.84 16.06
CA VAL A 97 -15.40 -9.13 15.23
C VAL A 97 -16.57 -9.43 16.16
N VAL A 98 -17.60 -8.58 16.12
CA VAL A 98 -18.86 -8.78 16.85
C VAL A 98 -19.79 -9.68 16.05
N SER A 99 -19.83 -9.49 14.73
CA SER A 99 -20.62 -10.32 13.82
C SER A 99 -20.03 -10.34 12.42
N GLY A 100 -20.31 -11.39 11.67
CA GLY A 100 -19.83 -11.56 10.30
C GLY A 100 -18.58 -12.40 10.23
N SER A 101 -17.88 -12.32 9.10
CA SER A 101 -16.63 -13.04 8.90
C SER A 101 -15.70 -12.22 8.02
N VAL A 102 -14.42 -12.44 8.21
CA VAL A 102 -13.34 -11.69 7.56
C VAL A 102 -12.30 -12.66 7.04
N ASP A 103 -11.58 -12.26 6.00
CA ASP A 103 -10.36 -12.91 5.56
C ASP A 103 -9.16 -12.08 6.02
N GLN A 104 -8.35 -12.65 6.91
CA GLN A 104 -7.13 -12.05 7.41
C GLN A 104 -5.92 -12.94 7.13
N SER A 105 -5.90 -13.64 5.98
CA SER A 105 -4.78 -14.53 5.60
C SER A 105 -3.42 -13.84 5.53
N ASP A 106 -3.40 -12.52 5.34
CA ASP A 106 -2.19 -11.74 5.11
C ASP A 106 -1.54 -11.25 6.42
N GLN A 107 -2.20 -11.44 7.56
CA GLN A 107 -1.67 -11.09 8.87
C GLN A 107 -0.71 -12.18 9.40
N SER A 108 0.23 -11.81 10.27
CA SER A 108 1.19 -12.75 10.88
C SER A 108 1.41 -12.53 12.38
N PHE A 109 0.58 -11.70 13.01
CA PHE A 109 0.75 -11.26 14.40
C PHE A 109 -0.15 -12.04 15.37
N LEU A 110 -1.40 -12.31 15.01
CA LEU A 110 -2.35 -13.07 15.82
C LEU A 110 -2.13 -14.57 15.65
N ASP A 111 -2.14 -15.29 16.78
CA ASP A 111 -2.16 -16.74 16.81
C ASP A 111 -3.58 -17.29 16.50
N ASP A 112 -3.67 -18.58 16.14
CA ASP A 112 -4.94 -19.23 15.76
C ASP A 112 -6.02 -19.14 16.85
N ASP A 113 -5.63 -19.19 18.13
CA ASP A 113 -6.55 -19.07 19.26
C ASP A 113 -7.16 -17.66 19.36
N GLN A 114 -6.36 -16.63 19.05
CA GLN A 114 -6.82 -15.24 19.04
C GLN A 114 -7.76 -15.01 17.86
N VAL A 115 -7.40 -15.48 16.67
CA VAL A 115 -8.27 -15.43 15.49
C VAL A 115 -9.61 -16.12 15.76
N THR A 116 -9.58 -17.30 16.38
CA THR A 116 -10.80 -18.06 16.74
C THR A 116 -11.63 -17.35 17.82
N SER A 117 -10.99 -16.58 18.70
CA SER A 117 -11.66 -15.76 19.70
C SER A 117 -12.28 -14.48 19.13
N GLY A 118 -12.19 -14.27 17.81
CA GLY A 118 -12.78 -13.14 17.10
C GLY A 118 -11.87 -11.92 17.02
N TRP A 119 -10.57 -12.05 17.31
CA TRP A 119 -9.61 -10.97 17.11
C TRP A 119 -9.29 -10.79 15.63
N VAL A 120 -9.18 -9.53 15.22
CA VAL A 120 -8.91 -9.14 13.84
C VAL A 120 -7.98 -7.94 13.78
N LEU A 121 -7.10 -7.90 12.77
CA LEU A 121 -6.27 -6.74 12.47
C LEU A 121 -6.87 -5.98 11.28
N THR A 122 -7.48 -4.83 11.53
CA THR A 122 -8.20 -4.06 10.49
C THR A 122 -7.31 -3.61 9.33
N TYR A 123 -6.00 -3.60 9.51
CA TYR A 123 -5.01 -3.19 8.51
C TYR A 123 -4.82 -4.17 7.34
N HIS A 124 -4.86 -5.49 7.58
CA HIS A 124 -4.64 -6.53 6.55
C HIS A 124 -5.80 -7.52 6.58
N THR A 125 -6.99 -6.97 6.36
CA THR A 125 -8.22 -7.76 6.38
C THR A 125 -9.13 -7.35 5.22
N TYR A 126 -9.66 -8.38 4.55
CA TYR A 126 -10.68 -8.26 3.53
C TYR A 126 -12.04 -8.68 4.10
N PRO A 127 -13.13 -7.96 3.76
CA PRO A 127 -14.47 -8.38 4.12
C PRO A 127 -14.92 -9.55 3.22
N ILE A 128 -15.48 -10.60 3.82
CA ILE A 128 -16.09 -11.70 3.05
C ILE A 128 -17.62 -11.69 3.11
N PHE A 129 -18.22 -10.98 4.06
CA PHE A 129 -19.66 -10.78 4.25
C PHE A 129 -19.93 -9.47 5.01
N ASP A 130 -21.19 -9.08 5.17
CA ASP A 130 -21.56 -7.98 6.07
C ASP A 130 -21.06 -8.27 7.49
N LEU A 131 -20.36 -7.30 8.11
CA LEU A 131 -19.65 -7.53 9.36
C LEU A 131 -19.61 -6.31 10.27
N VAL A 132 -19.48 -6.54 11.57
CA VAL A 132 -19.41 -5.50 12.60
C VAL A 132 -18.13 -5.71 13.40
N ILE A 133 -17.27 -4.69 13.45
CA ILE A 133 -15.98 -4.72 14.15
C ILE A 133 -15.95 -3.64 15.22
N GLU A 134 -15.57 -4.02 16.44
CA GLU A 134 -15.11 -3.10 17.48
C GLU A 134 -13.65 -2.74 17.23
N THR A 135 -13.37 -1.45 17.13
CA THR A 135 -12.02 -0.92 16.94
C THR A 135 -11.38 -0.53 18.27
N HIS A 136 -10.10 -0.16 18.28
CA HIS A 136 -9.38 0.32 19.47
C HIS A 136 -9.27 -0.72 20.61
N LYS A 137 -9.10 -2.00 20.26
CA LYS A 137 -9.03 -3.10 21.24
C LYS A 137 -7.61 -3.59 21.52
N GLU A 138 -6.59 -2.80 21.19
CA GLU A 138 -5.18 -3.14 21.44
C GLU A 138 -4.89 -3.44 22.92
N GLU A 139 -5.43 -2.63 23.83
CA GLU A 139 -5.24 -2.84 25.27
C GLU A 139 -5.89 -4.15 25.74
N GLU A 140 -7.04 -4.54 25.19
CA GLU A 140 -7.73 -5.78 25.55
C GLU A 140 -7.02 -7.02 24.95
N LEU A 141 -6.29 -6.87 23.84
CA LEU A 141 -5.48 -7.94 23.24
C LEU A 141 -4.19 -8.21 24.03
N THR A 142 -3.64 -7.18 24.67
CA THR A 142 -2.33 -7.23 25.35
C THR A 142 -2.41 -7.29 26.88
N ALA A 143 -3.62 -7.19 27.44
CA ALA A 143 -3.91 -7.33 28.88
C ALA A 143 -3.91 -8.79 29.34
#